data_AF-A0A2D4L2G8-F1
#
_entry.id   AF-A0A2D4L2G8-F1
#
_cell.length_a   1.000
_cell.length_b   1.000
_cell.length_c   1.000
_cell.angle_alpha   90.00
_cell.angle_beta   90.00
_cell.angle_gamma   90.00
#
_symmetry.space_group_name_H-M   'P 1'
#
loop_
_entity.id
_entity.type
_entity.pdbx_description
1 polymer ?
#
loop_
_entity_poly.entity_id
_entity_poly.type
_entity_poly.pdbx_seq_one_letter_code
_entity_poly.pdbx_strand_id
1 'polypeptide(L)'
;MQEQMLGGKGFLVIGYLLEKSSRVHITRAVLEQFLSFAKYLDGLSHGAPLLKQLCDHILFNPAIWIHTPAKVQLSLYTYLSAEFIGTATIYNTIRRIGTVLQLMHTLKYYYWVVNPA
;
A
#
# COMPACT_ATOMS: atom_id res chain seq x y z
N MET A 1 16.52 9.68 -13.13
CA MET A 1 15.29 9.90 -12.34
C MET A 1 14.98 8.74 -11.39
N GLN A 2 14.98 7.47 -11.83
CA GLN A 2 14.75 6.30 -10.95
C GLN A 2 15.78 6.17 -9.81
N GLU A 3 17.07 6.41 -10.07
CA GLU A 3 18.11 6.36 -9.02
C GLU A 3 17.96 7.50 -7.99
N GLN A 4 17.43 8.66 -8.38
CA GLN A 4 17.14 9.76 -7.45
C GLN A 4 15.94 9.46 -6.54
N MET A 5 14.92 8.74 -7.03
CA MET A 5 13.80 8.31 -6.18
C MET A 5 14.21 7.24 -5.17
N LEU A 6 15.10 6.32 -5.59
CA LEU A 6 15.71 5.31 -4.72
C LEU A 6 16.63 5.93 -3.66
N GLY A 7 17.49 6.88 -4.04
CA GLY A 7 18.37 7.59 -3.11
C GLY A 7 17.65 8.60 -2.21
N GLY A 8 16.53 9.17 -2.67
CA GLY A 8 15.79 10.24 -1.99
C GLY A 8 14.64 9.79 -1.08
N LYS A 9 14.38 8.48 -0.93
CA LYS A 9 13.24 7.94 -0.17
C LYS A 9 11.89 8.56 -0.60
N GLY A 10 11.69 8.77 -1.90
CA GLY A 10 10.53 9.53 -2.41
C GLY A 10 9.18 8.99 -1.95
N PHE A 11 9.00 7.67 -1.92
CA PHE A 11 7.76 7.05 -1.44
C PHE A 11 7.54 7.16 0.07
N LEU A 12 8.60 7.25 0.88
CA LEU A 12 8.48 7.52 2.31
C LEU A 12 7.91 8.92 2.55
N VAL A 13 8.42 9.92 1.83
CA VAL A 13 7.93 11.30 1.93
C VAL A 13 6.47 11.38 1.46
N ILE A 14 6.14 10.74 0.34
CA ILE A 14 4.77 10.67 -0.15
C ILE A 14 3.86 9.99 0.87
N GLY A 15 4.26 8.84 1.43
CA GLY A 15 3.50 8.14 2.46
C GLY A 15 3.26 9.01 3.70
N TYR A 16 4.28 9.72 4.16
CA TYR A 16 4.17 10.65 5.29
C TYR A 16 3.21 11.82 4.99
N LEU A 17 3.30 12.40 3.79
CA LEU A 17 2.41 13.49 3.38
C LEU A 17 0.95 13.01 3.25
N LEU A 18 0.72 11.80 2.74
CA LEU A 18 -0.60 11.19 2.67
C LEU A 18 -1.19 10.95 4.06
N GLU A 19 -0.38 10.52 5.02
CA GLU A 19 -0.79 10.37 6.42
C GLU A 19 -1.26 11.70 7.03
N LYS A 20 -0.57 12.80 6.71
CA LYS A 20 -0.91 14.15 7.19
C LYS A 20 -2.00 14.85 6.35
N SER A 21 -2.33 14.31 5.19
CA SER A 21 -3.30 14.91 4.27
C SER A 21 -4.73 14.74 4.79
N SER A 22 -5.61 15.67 4.42
CA SER A 22 -7.02 15.54 4.75
C SER A 22 -7.63 14.29 4.11
N ARG A 23 -8.45 13.57 4.88
CA ARG A 23 -9.08 12.30 4.52
C ARG A 23 -9.91 12.38 3.23
N VAL A 24 -10.44 13.56 2.91
CA VAL A 24 -11.21 13.83 1.69
C VAL A 24 -10.38 13.64 0.41
N HIS A 25 -9.05 13.70 0.51
CA HIS A 25 -8.15 13.56 -0.63
C HIS A 25 -7.72 12.11 -0.88
N ILE A 26 -7.87 11.21 0.11
CA ILE A 26 -7.55 9.79 -0.04
C ILE A 26 -8.76 9.06 -0.63
N THR A 27 -8.97 9.28 -1.93
CA THR A 27 -10.12 8.75 -2.67
C THR A 27 -9.79 7.42 -3.34
N ARG A 28 -10.84 6.75 -3.85
CA ARG A 28 -10.69 5.55 -4.68
C ARG A 28 -9.79 5.77 -5.89
N ALA A 29 -9.86 6.93 -6.54
CA ALA A 29 -9.02 7.25 -7.70
C ALA A 29 -7.54 7.29 -7.33
N VAL A 30 -7.20 7.82 -6.14
CA VAL A 30 -5.82 7.84 -5.63
C VAL A 30 -5.31 6.41 -5.37
N LEU A 31 -6.14 5.55 -4.77
CA LEU A 31 -5.82 4.14 -4.61
C LEU A 31 -5.56 3.47 -5.97
N GLU A 32 -6.48 3.61 -6.92
CA GLU A 32 -6.36 3.01 -8.25
C GLU A 32 -5.10 3.47 -8.99
N GLN A 33 -4.70 4.73 -8.83
CA GLN A 33 -3.45 5.24 -9.38
C GLN A 33 -2.23 4.53 -8.78
N PHE A 34 -2.19 4.31 -7.46
CA PHE A 34 -1.12 3.57 -6.81
C PHE A 34 -1.08 2.10 -7.24
N LEU A 35 -2.24 1.46 -7.41
CA LEU A 35 -2.32 0.08 -7.89
C LEU A 35 -1.84 -0.05 -9.34
N SER A 36 -2.24 0.88 -10.21
CA SER A 36 -1.75 0.96 -11.59
C SER A 36 -0.23 1.16 -11.62
N PHE A 37 0.29 2.01 -10.73
CA PHE A 37 1.73 2.24 -10.62
C PHE A 37 2.48 1.02 -10.10
N ALA A 38 1.92 0.27 -9.14
CA ALA A 38 2.48 -0.99 -8.67
C ALA A 38 2.59 -2.01 -9.82
N LYS A 39 1.53 -2.16 -10.63
CA LYS A 39 1.53 -3.03 -11.83
C LYS A 39 2.59 -2.60 -12.84
N TYR A 40 2.73 -1.29 -13.07
CA TYR A 40 3.76 -0.75 -13.95
C TYR A 40 5.18 -1.04 -13.45
N LEU A 41 5.44 -0.88 -12.15
CA LEU A 41 6.74 -1.16 -11.54
C LEU A 41 7.09 -2.64 -11.56
N ASP A 42 6.11 -3.54 -11.47
CA ASP A 42 6.34 -4.98 -11.57
C ASP A 42 6.79 -5.41 -12.98
N GLY A 43 6.33 -4.72 -14.04
CA GLY A 43 6.75 -4.97 -15.42
C GLY A 43 8.14 -4.44 -15.80
N LEU A 44 8.83 -3.75 -14.89
CA LEU A 44 10.14 -3.14 -15.13
C LEU A 44 11.29 -4.01 -14.59
N SER A 45 12.33 -4.22 -15.40
CA SER A 45 13.50 -5.04 -15.05
C SER A 45 14.25 -4.63 -13.77
N HIS A 46 14.16 -3.34 -13.38
CA HIS A 46 14.74 -2.79 -12.14
C HIS A 46 13.69 -2.13 -11.23
N GLY A 47 12.39 -2.47 -11.40
CA GLY A 47 11.30 -1.87 -10.64
C GLY A 47 11.11 -2.44 -9.24
N ALA A 48 11.63 -3.64 -8.97
CA ALA A 48 11.46 -4.36 -7.70
C ALA A 48 11.75 -3.53 -6.42
N PRO A 49 12.85 -2.78 -6.29
CA PRO A 49 13.10 -2.01 -5.07
C PRO A 49 12.18 -0.79 -4.92
N LEU A 50 11.74 -0.18 -6.03
CA LEU A 50 10.74 0.91 -6.00
C LEU A 50 9.35 0.37 -5.65
N LEU A 51 8.98 -0.78 -6.20
CA LEU A 51 7.76 -1.49 -5.85
C LEU A 51 7.73 -1.82 -4.36
N LYS A 52 8.85 -2.30 -3.80
CA LYS A 52 8.97 -2.54 -2.37
C LYS A 52 8.71 -1.27 -1.54
N GLN A 53 9.34 -0.15 -1.90
CA GLN A 53 9.15 1.14 -1.20
C GLN A 53 7.71 1.65 -1.29
N LEU A 54 7.07 1.52 -2.46
CA LEU A 54 5.65 1.84 -2.65
C LEU A 54 4.77 1.00 -1.72
N CYS A 55 5.05 -0.29 -1.63
CA CYS A 55 4.28 -1.20 -0.78
C CYS A 55 4.48 -0.89 0.71
N ASP A 56 5.72 -0.77 1.17
CA ASP A 56 6.07 -0.57 2.58
C ASP A 56 5.54 0.77 3.12
N HIS A 57 5.63 1.85 2.33
CA HIS A 57 5.32 3.20 2.81
C HIS A 57 3.89 3.67 2.48
N ILE A 58 3.23 3.05 1.49
CA ILE A 58 1.90 3.47 1.04
C ILE A 58 0.90 2.33 1.19
N LEU A 59 1.01 1.24 0.41
CA LEU A 59 -0.05 0.22 0.36
C LEU A 59 -0.24 -0.53 1.68
N PHE A 60 0.84 -0.80 2.41
CA PHE A 60 0.82 -1.49 3.69
C PHE A 60 0.81 -0.56 4.89
N ASN A 61 0.80 0.75 4.69
CA ASN A 61 0.75 1.70 5.79
C ASN A 61 -0.70 1.87 6.29
N PRO A 62 -1.08 1.28 7.43
CA PRO A 62 -2.47 1.33 7.89
C PRO A 62 -2.89 2.75 8.29
N ALA A 63 -1.96 3.63 8.66
CA ALA A 63 -2.25 5.00 9.08
C ALA A 63 -2.88 5.83 7.94
N ILE A 64 -2.58 5.50 6.68
CA ILE A 64 -3.18 6.15 5.50
C ILE A 64 -4.61 5.65 5.29
N TRP A 65 -4.83 4.34 5.35
CA TRP A 65 -6.06 3.71 4.86
C TRP A 65 -7.16 3.55 5.92
N ILE A 66 -6.82 3.50 7.20
CA ILE A 66 -7.77 3.29 8.31
C ILE A 66 -8.90 4.33 8.35
N HIS A 67 -8.64 5.56 7.91
CA HIS A 67 -9.62 6.64 7.94
C HIS A 67 -10.34 6.86 6.60
N THR A 68 -10.07 6.01 5.60
CA THR A 68 -10.72 6.09 4.28
C THR A 68 -12.09 5.42 4.30
N PRO A 69 -12.99 5.74 3.36
CA PRO A 69 -14.29 5.07 3.28
C PRO A 69 -14.15 3.55 3.12
N ALA A 70 -15.03 2.77 3.74
CA ALA A 70 -15.00 1.31 3.72
C ALA A 70 -14.91 0.70 2.30
N LYS A 71 -15.49 1.36 1.29
CA LYS A 71 -15.36 0.94 -0.12
C LYS A 71 -13.91 0.98 -0.63
N VAL A 72 -13.15 2.01 -0.25
CA VAL A 72 -11.73 2.16 -0.64
C VAL A 72 -10.89 1.10 0.04
N GLN A 73 -11.14 0.89 1.33
CA GLN A 73 -10.50 -0.13 2.15
C GLN A 73 -10.70 -1.54 1.56
N LEU A 74 -11.95 -1.89 1.24
CA LEU A 74 -12.30 -3.16 0.63
C LEU A 74 -11.59 -3.36 -0.72
N SER A 75 -11.55 -2.32 -1.57
CA SER A 75 -10.81 -2.39 -2.84
C SER A 75 -9.32 -2.66 -2.64
N LEU A 76 -8.67 -1.96 -1.70
CA LEU A 76 -7.26 -2.18 -1.39
C LEU A 76 -7.01 -3.63 -0.95
N TYR A 77 -7.77 -4.12 0.04
CA TYR A 77 -7.55 -5.47 0.56
C TYR A 77 -7.91 -6.57 -0.43
N THR A 78 -8.92 -6.36 -1.26
CA THR A 78 -9.27 -7.30 -2.33
C THR A 78 -8.09 -7.44 -3.29
N TYR A 79 -7.54 -6.32 -3.76
CA TYR A 79 -6.35 -6.33 -4.62
C TYR A 79 -5.16 -7.00 -3.94
N LEU A 80 -4.87 -6.64 -2.67
CA LEU A 80 -3.77 -7.22 -1.92
C LEU A 80 -3.91 -8.74 -1.73
N SER A 81 -5.13 -9.24 -1.54
CA SER A 81 -5.38 -10.68 -1.33
C SER A 81 -5.41 -11.49 -2.63
N ALA A 82 -5.91 -10.91 -3.73
CA ALA A 82 -6.22 -11.66 -4.95
C ALA A 82 -5.15 -11.50 -6.04
N GLU A 83 -4.70 -10.26 -6.29
CA GLU A 83 -3.81 -9.95 -7.40
C GLU A 83 -2.37 -9.78 -6.93
N PHE A 84 -2.17 -9.17 -5.76
CA PHE A 84 -0.83 -8.86 -5.26
C PHE A 84 -0.08 -10.13 -4.79
N ILE A 85 -0.73 -11.07 -4.10
CA ILE A 85 -0.04 -12.30 -3.62
C ILE A 85 0.44 -13.21 -4.78
N GLY A 86 -0.12 -13.05 -5.99
CA GLY A 86 0.21 -13.86 -7.16
C GLY A 86 1.53 -13.51 -7.87
N THR A 87 2.15 -12.37 -7.55
CA THR A 87 3.29 -11.85 -8.34
C THR A 87 4.65 -12.34 -7.83
N ALA A 88 5.49 -12.87 -8.73
CA ALA A 88 6.76 -13.54 -8.39
C ALA A 88 7.77 -12.62 -7.68
N THR A 89 7.75 -11.32 -7.95
CA THR A 89 8.62 -10.29 -7.36
C THR A 89 8.42 -10.15 -5.85
N ILE A 90 7.21 -10.43 -5.35
CA ILE A 90 6.82 -10.26 -3.95
C ILE A 90 7.38 -11.37 -3.08
N TYR A 91 7.49 -12.59 -3.60
CA TYR A 91 8.05 -13.75 -2.88
C TYR A 91 9.51 -13.53 -2.46
N ASN A 92 10.29 -12.80 -3.27
CA ASN A 92 11.71 -12.57 -3.01
C ASN A 92 12.00 -11.25 -2.28
N THR A 93 11.13 -10.25 -2.42
CA THR A 93 11.47 -8.86 -2.03
C THR A 93 10.76 -8.39 -0.76
N ILE A 94 9.60 -8.98 -0.42
CA ILE A 94 8.76 -8.58 0.70
C ILE A 94 8.66 -9.78 1.66
N ARG A 95 9.12 -9.62 2.91
CA ARG A 95 9.04 -10.71 3.91
C ARG A 95 7.56 -11.01 4.22
N ARG A 96 7.02 -12.05 3.56
CA ARG A 96 5.65 -12.58 3.68
C ARG A 96 5.07 -12.53 5.10
N ILE A 97 5.87 -12.90 6.09
CA ILE A 97 5.43 -13.00 7.48
C ILE A 97 5.08 -11.64 8.08
N GLY A 98 5.87 -10.59 7.79
CA GLY A 98 5.64 -9.25 8.34
C GLY A 98 4.39 -8.60 7.75
N THR A 99 4.22 -8.68 6.44
CA THR A 99 3.07 -8.13 5.72
C THR A 99 1.77 -8.83 6.12
N VAL A 100 1.78 -10.16 6.24
CA VAL A 100 0.61 -10.92 6.70
C VAL A 100 0.30 -10.63 8.16
N LEU A 101 1.30 -10.54 9.05
CA LEU A 101 1.10 -10.15 10.44
C LEU A 101 0.57 -8.71 10.57
N GLN A 102 1.08 -7.76 9.77
CA GLN A 102 0.58 -6.38 9.77
C GLN A 102 -0.82 -6.27 9.18
N LEU A 103 -1.16 -7.03 8.13
CA LEU A 103 -2.51 -7.14 7.60
C LEU A 103 -3.46 -7.76 8.64
N MET A 104 -3.08 -8.88 9.26
CA MET A 104 -3.87 -9.52 10.31
C MET A 104 -4.04 -8.61 11.53
N HIS A 105 -2.98 -7.92 11.95
CA HIS A 105 -3.04 -6.95 13.04
C HIS A 105 -3.95 -5.78 12.66
N THR A 106 -3.86 -5.27 11.43
CA THR A 106 -4.69 -4.17 10.95
C THR A 106 -6.15 -4.57 10.89
N LEU A 107 -6.45 -5.74 10.37
CA LEU A 107 -7.83 -6.28 10.33
C LEU A 107 -8.37 -6.53 11.74
N LYS A 108 -7.55 -7.10 12.63
CA LYS A 108 -7.93 -7.41 14.02
C LYS A 108 -8.17 -6.17 14.87
N TYR A 109 -7.32 -5.14 14.75
CA TYR A 109 -7.36 -3.98 15.65
C TYR A 109 -8.10 -2.77 15.06
N TYR A 110 -8.19 -2.65 13.73
CA TYR A 110 -8.74 -1.46 13.08
C TYR A 110 -10.00 -1.72 12.23
N TYR A 111 -10.35 -2.98 11.94
CA TYR A 111 -11.56 -3.34 11.18
C TYR A 111 -12.53 -4.19 11.99
N TRP A 112 -12.76 -3.83 13.25
CA TRP A 112 -13.88 -4.41 13.98
C TRP A 112 -15.18 -4.05 13.28
N VAL A 113 -16.02 -5.07 13.05
CA VAL A 113 -17.26 -5.07 12.26
C VAL A 113 -18.36 -4.14 12.78
N VAL A 114 -18.15 -3.35 13.84
CA VAL A 114 -19.17 -2.45 14.37
C VAL A 114 -18.54 -1.16 14.90
N ASN A 115 -19.13 -0.03 14.52
CA ASN A 115 -18.86 1.31 15.03
C ASN A 115 -19.08 1.35 16.56
N PRO A 116 -18.05 1.62 17.39
CA PRO A 116 -18.31 2.04 18.76
C PRO A 116 -18.77 3.50 18.67
N ALA A 117 -20.07 3.70 18.87
CA ALA A 117 -20.80 4.97 18.87
C ALA A 117 -19.96 6.24 19.11
#